data_AF-A0A497TR19-F1
#
_entry.id   AF-A0A497TR19-F1
#
_cell.length_a   1.000
_cell.length_b   1.000
_cell.length_c   1.000
_cell.angle_alpha   90.00
_cell.angle_beta   90.00
_cell.angle_gamma   90.00
#
_symmetry.space_group_name_H-M   'P 1'
#
loop_
_entity.id
_entity.type
_entity.pdbx_description
1 polymer ?
#
loop_
_entity_poly.entity_id
_entity_poly.type
_entity_poly.pdbx_seq_one_letter_code
_entity_poly.pdbx_strand_id
1 'polypeptide(L)'
;MIKEGSFVEIDYVGRVEGTNEIFDLTSEEVAKKEGIYNPKQKYGPVLVIIGANMIIPGVEEQLKNMKPGEEKEFVVEPKKAFGERNSKLVKVISLMEFKKEKIDPVPGMFITIDGLQAKVQSVSGGRVRVDFNHPLAGKH
;
A
#
# COMPACT_ATOMS: atom_id res chain seq x y z
N MET A 1 -5.00 27.16 3.99
CA MET A 1 -5.43 25.90 4.60
C MET A 1 -6.67 25.42 3.89
N ILE A 2 -6.65 24.17 3.46
CA ILE A 2 -7.76 23.53 2.77
C ILE A 2 -8.74 23.03 3.84
N LYS A 3 -10.04 23.33 3.69
CA LYS A 3 -11.06 22.99 4.67
C LYS A 3 -11.61 21.58 4.43
N GLU A 4 -12.13 20.96 5.48
CA GLU A 4 -12.92 19.73 5.36
C GLU A 4 -14.12 19.94 4.43
N GLY A 5 -14.45 18.93 3.62
CA GLY A 5 -15.44 18.99 2.55
C GLY A 5 -14.97 19.67 1.27
N SER A 6 -13.74 20.22 1.22
CA SER A 6 -13.19 20.79 -0.01
C SER A 6 -12.89 19.70 -1.03
N PHE A 7 -13.19 20.02 -2.29
CA PHE A 7 -12.77 19.24 -3.45
C PHE A 7 -11.40 19.75 -3.90
N VAL A 8 -10.44 18.84 -4.02
CA VAL A 8 -9.09 19.15 -4.50
C VAL A 8 -8.67 18.15 -5.55
N GLU A 9 -8.03 18.63 -6.61
CA GLU A 9 -7.31 17.76 -7.54
C GLU A 9 -5.87 17.68 -7.07
N ILE A 10 -5.35 16.45 -6.98
CA ILE A 10 -3.98 16.20 -6.56
C ILE A 10 -3.26 15.32 -7.57
N ASP A 11 -2.00 15.66 -7.83
CA ASP A 11 -1.02 14.74 -8.40
C ASP A 11 -0.13 14.21 -7.28
N TYR A 12 0.28 12.94 -7.37
CA TYR A 12 1.18 12.35 -6.41
C TYR A 12 1.99 11.19 -7.00
N VAL A 13 3.10 10.89 -6.32
CA VAL A 13 3.88 9.67 -6.50
C VAL A 13 4.13 9.10 -5.10
N GLY A 14 3.59 7.92 -4.82
CA GLY A 14 3.78 7.20 -3.56
C GLY A 14 4.96 6.23 -3.66
N ARG A 15 5.94 6.40 -2.78
CA ARG A 15 7.14 5.54 -2.70
C ARG A 15 7.28 4.92 -1.32
N VAL A 16 7.88 3.73 -1.27
CA VAL A 16 8.31 3.11 -0.02
C VAL A 16 9.71 3.58 0.35
N GLU A 17 9.84 4.24 1.50
CA GLU A 17 11.11 4.75 2.01
C GLU A 17 12.16 3.62 2.12
N GLY A 18 13.41 3.95 1.80
CA GLY A 18 14.55 3.03 1.82
C GLY A 18 14.67 2.12 0.60
N THR A 19 13.59 1.87 -0.13
CA THR A 19 13.62 1.10 -1.40
C THR A 19 13.36 1.96 -2.64
N ASN A 20 12.71 3.11 -2.46
CA ASN A 20 12.21 3.98 -3.54
C ASN A 20 11.23 3.29 -4.51
N GLU A 21 10.72 2.11 -4.16
CA GLU A 21 9.70 1.38 -4.91
C GLU A 21 8.43 2.23 -4.97
N ILE A 22 7.98 2.55 -6.19
CA ILE A 22 6.70 3.23 -6.40
C ILE A 22 5.59 2.20 -6.25
N PHE A 23 4.69 2.43 -5.31
CA PHE A 23 3.51 1.59 -5.13
C PHE A 23 2.25 2.16 -5.78
N ASP A 24 2.19 3.48 -5.97
CA ASP A 24 1.07 4.17 -6.61
C ASP A 24 1.50 5.54 -7.15
N LEU A 25 0.85 6.02 -8.22
CA LEU A 25 1.14 7.32 -8.82
C LEU A 25 0.05 7.79 -9.78
N THR A 26 -0.06 9.11 -9.94
CA THR A 26 -0.90 9.75 -10.96
C THR A 26 -0.11 10.14 -12.22
N SER A 27 1.20 10.35 -12.13
CA SER A 27 2.00 10.86 -13.25
C SER A 27 2.36 9.78 -14.28
N GLU A 28 1.84 9.91 -15.50
CA GLU A 28 2.20 9.03 -16.63
C GLU A 28 3.68 9.14 -17.00
N GLU A 29 4.23 10.36 -16.95
CA GLU A 29 5.62 10.63 -17.29
C GLU A 29 6.56 9.87 -16.35
N VAL A 30 6.31 9.96 -15.04
CA VAL A 30 7.08 9.22 -14.03
C VAL A 30 6.90 7.71 -14.25
N ALA A 31 5.69 7.23 -14.54
CA ALA A 31 5.45 5.81 -14.80
C ALA A 31 6.29 5.27 -15.97
N LYS A 32 6.38 6.04 -17.06
CA LYS A 32 7.20 5.70 -18.24
C LYS A 32 8.68 5.74 -17.93
N LYS A 33 9.14 6.78 -17.24
CA LYS A 33 10.55 6.96 -16.86
C LYS A 33 11.05 5.83 -15.96
N GLU A 34 10.20 5.35 -15.06
CA GLU A 34 10.52 4.31 -14.08
C GLU A 34 10.20 2.89 -14.59
N GLY A 35 9.72 2.75 -15.83
CA GLY A 35 9.44 1.45 -16.44
C GLY A 35 8.23 0.71 -15.86
N ILE A 36 7.35 1.39 -15.14
CA ILE A 36 6.13 0.84 -14.50
C ILE A 36 4.84 1.28 -15.19
N TYR A 37 4.94 1.88 -16.38
CA TYR A 37 3.79 2.33 -17.16
C TYR A 37 2.83 1.17 -17.46
N ASN A 38 1.54 1.42 -17.21
CA ASN A 38 0.46 0.49 -17.48
C ASN A 38 -0.57 1.15 -18.43
N PRO A 39 -0.74 0.66 -19.67
CA PRO A 39 -1.67 1.25 -20.62
C PRO A 39 -3.15 1.14 -20.23
N LYS A 40 -3.48 0.29 -19.24
CA LYS A 40 -4.84 0.18 -18.68
C LYS A 40 -5.10 1.15 -17.52
N GLN A 41 -4.06 1.77 -16.97
CA GLN A 41 -4.19 2.74 -15.89
C GLN A 41 -4.54 4.11 -16.48
N LYS A 42 -5.49 4.80 -15.84
CA LYS A 42 -5.76 6.21 -16.14
C LYS A 42 -4.83 7.07 -15.29
N TYR A 43 -3.98 7.84 -15.96
CA TYR A 43 -3.08 8.80 -15.34
C TYR A 43 -3.69 10.20 -15.30
N GLY A 44 -3.05 11.09 -14.55
CA GLY A 44 -3.44 12.49 -14.31
C GLY A 44 -4.02 12.72 -12.91
N PRO A 45 -4.23 14.00 -12.55
CA PRO A 45 -4.72 14.38 -11.23
C PRO A 45 -6.00 13.64 -10.85
N VAL A 46 -6.12 13.30 -9.57
CA VAL A 46 -7.32 12.67 -9.02
C VAL A 46 -8.06 13.63 -8.10
N LEU A 47 -9.39 13.61 -8.20
CA LEU A 47 -10.27 14.40 -7.34
C LEU A 47 -10.43 13.71 -5.98
N VAL A 48 -10.10 14.45 -4.92
CA VAL A 48 -10.20 14.00 -3.53
C VAL A 48 -11.09 14.97 -2.76
N ILE A 49 -11.91 14.43 -1.86
CA ILE A 49 -12.70 15.21 -0.92
C ILE A 49 -12.01 15.15 0.44
N ILE A 50 -11.58 16.30 0.95
CA ILE A 50 -10.91 16.38 2.25
C ILE A 50 -11.88 15.97 3.36
N GLY A 51 -11.50 14.99 4.18
CA GLY A 51 -12.32 14.42 5.26
C GLY A 51 -13.13 13.20 4.84
N ALA A 52 -13.10 12.79 3.56
CA ALA A 52 -13.87 11.65 3.06
C ALA A 52 -13.10 10.31 3.12
N ASN A 53 -11.91 10.27 3.73
CA ASN A 53 -11.05 9.08 3.83
C ASN A 53 -10.74 8.43 2.47
N MET A 54 -10.57 9.24 1.42
CA MET A 54 -10.25 8.75 0.07
C MET A 54 -8.75 8.51 -0.16
N ILE A 55 -7.91 9.05 0.73
CA ILE A 55 -6.44 8.95 0.68
C ILE A 55 -5.91 8.61 2.07
N ILE A 56 -4.65 8.19 2.16
CA ILE A 56 -4.06 7.85 3.46
C ILE A 56 -4.03 9.07 4.40
N PRO A 57 -4.33 8.91 5.70
CA PRO A 57 -4.49 10.03 6.63
C PRO A 57 -3.33 11.03 6.65
N GLY A 58 -2.09 10.54 6.56
CA GLY A 58 -0.91 11.40 6.57
C GLY A 58 -0.81 12.35 5.38
N VAL A 59 -1.26 11.92 4.20
CA VAL A 59 -1.32 12.77 3.00
C VAL A 59 -2.41 13.83 3.17
N GLU A 60 -3.59 13.45 3.69
CA GLU A 60 -4.67 14.41 3.91
C GLU A 60 -4.27 15.51 4.92
N GLU A 61 -3.57 15.13 6.00
CA GLU A 61 -3.04 16.08 6.98
C GLU A 61 -2.06 17.08 6.34
N GLN A 62 -1.20 16.62 5.42
CA GLN A 62 -0.30 17.53 4.70
C GLN A 62 -1.07 18.45 3.74
N LEU A 63 -2.02 17.92 2.96
CA LEU A 63 -2.83 18.71 2.03
C LEU A 63 -3.59 19.84 2.73
N LYS A 64 -4.13 19.61 3.95
CA LYS A 64 -4.81 20.66 4.74
C LYS A 64 -3.91 21.87 5.01
N ASN A 65 -2.61 21.67 5.09
CA ASN A 65 -1.61 22.70 5.37
C ASN A 65 -1.00 23.32 4.12
N MET A 66 -1.17 22.71 2.94
CA MET A 66 -0.64 23.19 1.67
C MET A 66 -1.51 24.30 1.06
N LYS A 67 -0.94 25.00 0.08
CA LYS A 67 -1.62 25.95 -0.80
C LYS A 67 -1.88 25.34 -2.18
N PRO A 68 -2.93 25.75 -2.91
CA PRO A 68 -3.13 25.32 -4.29
C PRO A 68 -1.89 25.61 -5.16
N GLY A 69 -1.45 24.60 -5.92
CA GLY A 69 -0.25 24.67 -6.76
C GLY A 69 1.08 24.43 -6.03
N GLU A 70 1.07 24.18 -4.72
CA GLU A 70 2.26 23.80 -3.97
C GLU A 70 2.63 22.33 -4.21
N GLU A 71 3.91 22.05 -4.44
CA GLU A 71 4.47 20.70 -4.48
C GLU A 71 5.33 20.49 -3.23
N LYS A 72 5.21 19.30 -2.61
CA LYS A 72 5.94 18.97 -1.40
C LYS A 72 6.23 17.48 -1.31
N GLU A 73 7.45 17.15 -0.90
CA GLU A 73 7.86 15.81 -0.52
C GLU A 73 7.84 15.67 1.00
N PHE A 74 7.30 14.57 1.50
CA PHE A 74 7.25 14.27 2.94
C PHE A 74 7.14 12.76 3.17
N VAL A 75 7.61 12.33 4.34
CA VAL A 75 7.50 10.94 4.80
C VAL A 75 6.25 10.78 5.67
N VAL A 76 5.54 9.67 5.51
CA VAL A 76 4.34 9.36 6.30
C VAL A 76 4.63 8.19 7.22
N GLU A 77 4.46 8.39 8.54
CA GLU A 77 4.60 7.29 9.50
C GLU A 77 3.60 6.16 9.20
N PRO A 78 3.95 4.88 9.43
CA PRO A 78 3.10 3.74 9.12
C PRO A 78 1.69 3.86 9.69
N LYS A 79 1.57 4.34 10.94
CA LYS A 79 0.28 4.59 11.61
C LYS A 79 -0.66 5.53 10.83
N LYS A 80 -0.13 6.46 10.04
CA LYS A 80 -0.88 7.41 9.20
C LYS A 80 -0.88 7.03 7.70
N ALA A 81 -0.21 5.93 7.34
CA ALA A 81 -0.20 5.34 6.01
C ALA A 81 -1.05 4.06 5.97
N PHE A 82 -0.40 2.90 5.86
CA PHE A 82 -1.03 1.58 5.74
C PHE A 82 -1.14 0.81 7.06
N GLY A 83 -0.91 1.49 8.17
CA GLY A 83 -0.97 0.96 9.52
C GLY A 83 0.36 0.39 10.02
N GLU A 84 0.43 0.22 11.34
CA GLU A 84 1.53 -0.48 11.99
C GLU A 84 1.50 -1.97 11.67
N ARG A 85 2.68 -2.55 11.50
CA ARG A 85 2.79 -3.99 11.32
C ARG A 85 2.43 -4.72 12.61
N ASN A 86 1.37 -5.51 12.58
CA ASN A 86 0.87 -6.25 13.73
C ASN A 86 1.43 -7.69 13.73
N SER A 87 2.29 -8.00 14.70
CA SER A 87 2.86 -9.35 14.86
C SER A 87 1.81 -10.44 15.10
N LYS A 88 0.64 -10.09 15.66
CA LYS A 88 -0.46 -11.04 15.90
C LYS A 88 -1.15 -11.48 14.60
N LEU A 89 -1.01 -10.71 13.52
CA LEU A 89 -1.50 -11.05 12.18
C LEU A 89 -0.50 -11.92 11.39
N VAL A 90 0.65 -12.23 11.96
CA VAL A 90 1.54 -13.26 11.42
C VAL A 90 1.17 -14.59 12.05
N LYS A 91 0.79 -15.56 11.22
CA LYS A 91 0.37 -16.89 11.66
C LYS A 91 1.31 -17.96 11.12
N VAL A 92 1.37 -19.08 11.83
CA VAL A 92 2.06 -20.28 11.38
C VAL A 92 1.00 -21.35 11.17
N ILE A 93 0.94 -21.85 9.94
CA ILE A 93 -0.03 -22.85 9.50
C ILE A 93 0.74 -24.09 9.04
N SER A 94 0.20 -25.29 9.29
CA SER A 94 0.80 -26.53 8.82
C SER A 94 0.82 -26.57 7.29
N LEU A 95 1.94 -26.98 6.69
CA LEU A 95 2.05 -27.21 5.25
C LEU A 95 1.00 -28.21 4.75
N MET A 96 0.54 -29.12 5.61
CA MET A 96 -0.50 -30.08 5.29
C MET A 96 -1.83 -29.41 4.94
N GLU A 97 -2.19 -28.30 5.59
CA GLU A 97 -3.45 -27.57 5.30
C GLU A 97 -3.43 -27.01 3.88
N PHE A 98 -2.29 -26.46 3.43
CA PHE A 98 -2.13 -26.01 2.05
C PHE A 98 -2.23 -27.16 1.05
N LYS A 99 -1.60 -28.30 1.36
CA LYS A 99 -1.65 -29.48 0.49
C LYS A 99 -3.06 -30.07 0.34
N LYS A 100 -3.89 -30.03 1.39
CA LYS A 100 -5.30 -30.44 1.32
C LYS A 100 -6.06 -29.62 0.27
N GLU A 101 -5.78 -28.32 0.22
CA GLU A 101 -6.32 -27.39 -0.76
C GLU A 101 -5.55 -27.37 -2.09
N LYS A 102 -4.60 -28.28 -2.29
CA LYS A 102 -3.72 -28.35 -3.48
C LYS A 102 -2.94 -27.06 -3.76
N ILE A 103 -2.61 -26.32 -2.71
CA ILE A 103 -1.78 -25.11 -2.77
C ILE A 103 -0.33 -25.52 -2.46
N ASP A 104 0.61 -25.08 -3.29
CA ASP A 104 2.04 -25.18 -3.02
C ASP A 104 2.60 -23.80 -2.64
N PRO A 105 2.68 -23.48 -1.34
CA PRO A 105 3.05 -22.15 -0.89
C PRO A 105 4.55 -21.90 -1.10
N VAL A 106 4.89 -20.72 -1.61
CA VAL A 106 6.28 -20.26 -1.75
C VAL A 106 6.45 -18.85 -1.18
N PRO A 107 7.63 -18.49 -0.62
CA PRO A 107 7.88 -17.14 -0.12
C PRO A 107 7.53 -16.05 -1.14
N GLY A 108 6.82 -15.02 -0.69
CA GLY A 108 6.35 -13.92 -1.52
C GLY A 108 4.97 -14.13 -2.15
N MET A 109 4.48 -15.36 -2.23
CA MET A 109 3.17 -15.67 -2.78
C MET A 109 2.04 -15.05 -1.96
N PHE A 110 1.08 -14.41 -2.64
CA PHE A 110 -0.18 -14.02 -2.03
C PHE A 110 -1.20 -15.14 -2.18
N ILE A 111 -1.90 -15.42 -1.08
CA ILE A 111 -2.89 -16.49 -0.96
C ILE A 111 -4.11 -15.94 -0.24
N THR A 112 -5.26 -16.59 -0.43
CA THR A 112 -6.50 -16.25 0.28
C THR A 112 -6.86 -17.38 1.23
N ILE A 113 -7.01 -17.06 2.52
CA ILE A 113 -7.41 -17.99 3.58
C ILE A 113 -8.65 -17.38 4.25
N ASP A 114 -9.77 -18.11 4.25
CA ASP A 114 -11.05 -17.65 4.81
C ASP A 114 -11.49 -16.27 4.29
N GLY A 115 -11.23 -16.00 3.00
CA GLY A 115 -11.54 -14.72 2.36
C GLY A 115 -10.54 -13.60 2.65
N LEU A 116 -9.54 -13.82 3.50
CA LEU A 116 -8.49 -12.85 3.83
C LEU A 116 -7.24 -13.11 3.00
N GLN A 117 -6.68 -12.06 2.39
CA GLN A 117 -5.38 -12.15 1.75
C GLN A 117 -4.25 -12.25 2.78
N ALA A 118 -3.29 -13.13 2.52
CA ALA A 118 -2.06 -13.24 3.27
C ALA A 118 -0.86 -13.41 2.34
N LYS A 119 0.30 -12.92 2.76
CA LYS A 119 1.58 -13.13 2.08
C LYS A 119 2.35 -14.27 2.77
N VAL A 120 2.78 -15.26 2.01
CA VAL A 120 3.68 -16.31 2.50
C VAL A 120 5.05 -15.67 2.77
N GLN A 121 5.52 -15.74 4.02
CA GLN A 121 6.84 -15.24 4.42
C GLN A 121 7.91 -16.29 4.26
N SER A 122 7.62 -17.52 4.68
CA SER A 122 8.56 -18.63 4.62
C SER A 122 7.86 -19.99 4.67
N VAL A 123 8.52 -21.00 4.12
CA VAL A 123 8.12 -22.40 4.21
C VAL A 123 9.32 -23.19 4.71
N SER A 124 9.22 -23.77 5.91
CA SER A 124 10.31 -24.54 6.50
C SER A 124 9.81 -25.56 7.52
N GLY A 125 10.41 -26.75 7.52
CA GLY A 125 10.10 -27.81 8.49
C GLY A 125 8.61 -28.16 8.59
N GLY A 126 7.91 -28.23 7.44
CA GLY A 126 6.47 -28.53 7.39
C GLY A 126 5.57 -27.40 7.91
N ARG A 127 6.10 -26.21 8.15
CA ARG A 127 5.35 -25.03 8.61
C ARG A 127 5.44 -23.92 7.58
N VAL A 128 4.33 -23.21 7.41
CA VAL A 128 4.19 -22.06 6.53
C VAL A 128 3.90 -20.85 7.39
N ARG A 129 4.79 -19.86 7.35
CA ARG A 129 4.58 -18.58 8.01
C ARG A 129 3.86 -17.65 7.03
N VAL A 130 2.68 -17.20 7.40
CA VAL A 130 1.83 -16.31 6.58
C VAL A 130 1.60 -15.00 7.32
N ASP A 131 1.49 -13.92 6.56
CA ASP A 131 1.33 -12.57 7.07
C ASP A 131 0.06 -11.94 6.51
N PHE A 132 -0.91 -11.68 7.39
CA PHE A 132 -2.20 -11.07 7.07
C PHE A 132 -2.19 -9.54 7.20
N ASN A 133 -1.04 -8.91 7.47
CA ASN A 133 -0.95 -7.46 7.45
C ASN A 133 -1.15 -6.92 6.02
N HIS A 134 -1.52 -5.64 5.90
CA HIS A 134 -1.47 -4.93 4.62
C HIS A 134 -0.04 -5.06 4.04
N PRO A 135 0.14 -5.24 2.71
CA PRO A 135 1.47 -5.43 2.11
C PRO A 135 2.48 -4.33 2.44
N LEU A 136 1.98 -3.10 2.65
CA LEU A 136 2.76 -1.92 3.01
C LEU A 136 2.70 -1.54 4.51
N ALA A 137 2.11 -2.37 5.37
CA ALA A 137 2.07 -2.08 6.81
C ALA A 137 3.49 -2.06 7.42
N GLY A 138 3.74 -1.08 8.30
CA GLY A 138 5.06 -0.82 8.88
C GLY A 138 6.05 -0.16 7.92
N LYS A 139 5.64 0.22 6.70
CA LYS A 139 6.45 1.01 5.76
C LYS A 139 6.20 2.50 5.95
N HIS A 140 7.25 3.28 5.72
CA HIS A 140 7.24 4.74 5.69
C HIS A 140 7.21 5.21 4.23
#